data_AF-A0A3T1CCT3-F1
#
_entry.id   AF-A0A3T1CCT3-F1
#
_cell.length_a   1.000
_cell.length_b   1.000
_cell.length_c   1.000
_cell.angle_alpha   90.00
_cell.angle_beta   90.00
_cell.angle_gamma   90.00
#
_symmetry.space_group_name_H-M   'P 1'
#
loop_
_entity.id
_entity.type
_entity.pdbx_description
1 polymer ?
#
loop_
_entity_poly.entity_id
_entity_poly.type
_entity_poly.pdbx_seq_one_letter_code
_entity_poly.pdbx_strand_id
1 'polypeptide(L)'
;MKFDKIEKLDDERFRRLTGVKRTTFDKMVQILQQADKAKKIKGGRKYKLSLKDMLLMALEYMREYRTYFHISQSYGISESSAYKAVKWIEDTLIKHPEETDKIIAGYFTMHDFMSSTYQGNIIRI
;
A
#
# COMPACT_ATOMS: atom_id res chain seq x y z
N MET A 1 -3.22 16.76 3.71
CA MET A 1 -2.60 15.43 3.60
C MET A 1 -1.85 15.33 2.26
N LYS A 2 -1.01 14.32 2.01
CA LYS A 2 -0.15 14.27 0.79
C LYS A 2 -1.00 14.01 -0.46
N PHE A 3 -2.08 13.23 -0.30
CA PHE A 3 -3.03 12.91 -1.35
C PHE A 3 -3.76 14.14 -1.92
N ASP A 4 -4.13 15.14 -1.12
CA ASP A 4 -4.87 16.34 -1.59
C ASP A 4 -4.10 17.15 -2.65
N LYS A 5 -2.77 17.03 -2.65
CA LYS A 5 -1.90 17.64 -3.67
C LYS A 5 -1.83 16.81 -4.96
N ILE A 6 -1.97 15.49 -4.83
CA ILE A 6 -1.89 14.51 -5.93
C ILE A 6 -3.24 14.34 -6.61
N GLU A 7 -4.35 14.49 -5.88
CA GLU A 7 -5.71 14.43 -6.42
C GLU A 7 -5.97 15.54 -7.44
N LYS A 8 -5.24 16.66 -7.36
CA LYS A 8 -5.31 17.77 -8.31
C LYS A 8 -4.45 17.58 -9.56
N LEU A 9 -3.68 16.50 -9.64
CA LEU A 9 -2.88 16.19 -10.82
C LEU A 9 -3.76 15.61 -11.92
N ASP A 10 -3.40 15.93 -13.16
CA ASP A 10 -4.00 15.32 -14.34
C ASP A 10 -3.85 13.80 -14.33
N ASP A 11 -4.79 13.09 -14.96
CA ASP A 11 -4.88 11.63 -14.93
C ASP A 11 -3.58 10.96 -15.45
N GLU A 12 -2.89 11.58 -16.41
CA GLU A 12 -1.61 11.08 -16.91
C GLU A 12 -0.49 11.20 -15.88
N ARG A 13 -0.42 12.33 -15.18
CA ARG A 13 0.56 12.58 -14.10
C ARG A 13 0.29 11.69 -12.90
N PHE A 14 -1.00 11.49 -12.57
CA PHE A 14 -1.43 10.56 -11.52
C PHE A 14 -0.97 9.13 -11.84
N ARG A 15 -1.19 8.67 -13.08
CA ARG A 15 -0.75 7.34 -13.53
C ARG A 15 0.76 7.19 -13.51
N ARG A 16 1.52 8.23 -13.88
CA ARG A 16 2.99 8.20 -13.83
C ARG A 16 3.51 8.09 -12.40
N LEU A 17 2.90 8.81 -11.46
CA LEU A 17 3.29 8.85 -10.06
C LEU A 17 2.91 7.57 -9.30
N THR A 18 1.64 7.15 -9.41
CA THR A 18 1.08 6.03 -8.63
C THR A 18 1.22 4.67 -9.33
N GLY A 19 1.46 4.67 -10.65
CA GLY A 19 1.49 3.45 -11.45
C GLY A 19 0.11 2.88 -11.78
N VAL A 20 -0.98 3.45 -11.26
CA VAL A 20 -2.35 2.95 -11.44
C VAL A 20 -3.25 3.97 -12.12
N LYS A 21 -4.31 3.50 -12.78
CA LYS A 21 -5.37 4.40 -13.27
C LYS A 21 -6.18 4.92 -12.09
N ARG A 22 -6.70 6.14 -12.20
CA ARG A 22 -7.52 6.76 -11.15
C ARG A 22 -8.76 5.94 -10.81
N THR A 23 -9.41 5.36 -11.83
CA THR A 23 -10.54 4.44 -11.67
C THR A 23 -10.19 3.19 -10.84
N THR A 24 -8.98 2.63 -11.03
CA THR A 24 -8.50 1.50 -10.24
C THR A 24 -8.16 1.92 -8.81
N PHE A 25 -7.54 3.09 -8.65
CA PHE A 25 -7.25 3.64 -7.33
C PHE A 25 -8.52 3.85 -6.51
N ASP A 26 -9.57 4.42 -7.11
CA ASP A 26 -10.85 4.66 -6.43
C ASP A 26 -11.52 3.35 -6.00
N LYS A 27 -11.47 2.30 -6.85
CA LYS A 27 -11.94 0.96 -6.50
C LYS A 27 -11.18 0.36 -5.31
N MET A 28 -9.85 0.43 -5.31
CA MET A 28 -9.02 -0.02 -4.19
C MET A 28 -9.38 0.74 -2.90
N VAL A 29 -9.59 2.06 -2.98
CA VAL A 29 -10.03 2.86 -1.84
C VAL A 29 -11.41 2.43 -1.34
N GLN A 30 -12.36 2.11 -2.23
CA GLN A 30 -13.68 1.61 -1.84
C GLN A 30 -13.59 0.29 -1.08
N ILE A 31 -12.79 -0.66 -1.56
CA ILE A 31 -12.53 -1.94 -0.88
C ILE A 31 -11.93 -1.69 0.52
N LEU A 32 -10.90 -0.84 0.60
CA LEU A 32 -10.27 -0.50 1.87
C LEU A 32 -11.23 0.21 2.84
N GLN A 33 -12.13 1.06 2.33
CA GLN A 33 -13.16 1.71 3.15
C GLN A 33 -14.16 0.71 3.72
N GLN A 34 -14.57 -0.31 2.95
CA GLN A 34 -15.44 -1.37 3.45
C GLN A 34 -14.73 -2.19 4.54
N ALA A 35 -13.47 -2.55 4.32
CA ALA A 35 -12.66 -3.26 5.30
C ALA A 35 -12.41 -2.44 6.58
N ASP A 36 -12.16 -1.13 6.45
CA ASP A 36 -11.98 -0.21 7.59
C ASP A 36 -13.29 -0.07 8.39
N LYS A 37 -14.43 0.04 7.71
CA LYS A 37 -15.75 0.05 8.38
C LYS A 37 -15.97 -1.24 9.19
N ALA A 38 -15.69 -2.41 8.60
CA ALA A 38 -15.79 -3.69 9.30
C ALA A 38 -14.84 -3.77 10.50
N LYS A 39 -13.61 -3.24 10.39
CA LYS A 39 -12.66 -3.14 11.50
C LYS A 39 -13.14 -2.21 12.61
N LYS A 40 -13.73 -1.06 12.27
CA LYS A 40 -14.24 -0.09 13.23
C LYS A 40 -15.38 -0.65 14.07
N ILE A 41 -16.28 -1.44 13.46
CA ILE A 41 -17.35 -2.14 14.19
C ILE A 41 -16.76 -3.10 15.24
N LYS A 42 -15.61 -3.71 14.95
CA LYS A 42 -14.89 -4.61 15.87
C LYS A 42 -13.96 -3.89 16.86
N GLY A 43 -14.00 -2.56 16.95
CA GLY A 43 -13.13 -1.78 17.86
C GLY A 43 -11.69 -1.59 17.35
N GLY A 44 -11.47 -1.65 16.03
CA GLY A 44 -10.15 -1.49 15.43
C GLY A 44 -9.49 -0.13 15.69
N ARG A 45 -8.16 -0.12 15.83
CA ARG A 45 -7.35 1.08 16.04
C ARG A 45 -7.39 2.01 14.83
N LYS A 46 -7.63 3.30 15.06
CA LYS A 46 -7.59 4.36 14.03
C LYS A 46 -6.15 4.60 13.55
N TYR A 47 -5.95 4.61 12.24
CA TYR A 47 -4.68 5.04 11.64
C TYR A 47 -4.53 6.56 11.69
N LYS A 48 -3.28 7.04 11.80
CA LYS A 48 -2.95 8.48 11.82
C LYS A 48 -3.11 9.12 10.43
N LEU A 49 -2.96 8.34 9.37
CA LEU A 49 -3.09 8.76 7.97
C LEU A 49 -4.50 8.44 7.43
N SER A 50 -4.91 9.16 6.38
CA SER A 50 -6.12 8.78 5.63
C SER A 50 -5.91 7.48 4.87
N LEU A 51 -7.00 6.77 4.56
CA LEU A 51 -6.95 5.54 3.75
C LEU A 51 -6.31 5.80 2.37
N LYS A 52 -6.58 6.97 1.77
CA LYS A 52 -6.00 7.34 0.48
C LYS A 52 -4.49 7.55 0.58
N ASP A 53 -4.00 8.23 1.63
CA ASP A 53 -2.56 8.38 1.86
C ASP A 53 -1.88 7.05 2.18
N MET A 54 -2.54 6.17 2.93
CA MET A 54 -1.99 4.83 3.21
C MET A 54 -1.87 4.00 1.93
N LEU A 55 -2.88 4.05 1.05
CA LEU A 55 -2.82 3.37 -0.25
C LEU A 55 -1.71 3.95 -1.12
N LEU A 56 -1.59 5.27 -1.18
CA LEU A 56 -0.50 5.94 -1.90
C LEU A 56 0.88 5.51 -1.36
N MET A 57 1.03 5.45 -0.04
CA MET A 57 2.25 5.00 0.61
C MET A 57 2.61 3.56 0.24
N ALA A 58 1.61 2.67 0.20
CA ALA A 58 1.80 1.29 -0.24
C ALA A 58 2.19 1.22 -1.73
N LEU A 59 1.57 2.02 -2.59
CA LEU A 59 1.93 2.09 -4.01
C LEU A 59 3.35 2.66 -4.24
N GLU A 60 3.76 3.68 -3.47
CA GLU A 60 5.14 4.20 -3.49
C GLU A 60 6.15 3.14 -3.03
N TYR A 61 5.83 2.38 -1.97
CA TYR A 61 6.61 1.24 -1.53
C TYR A 61 6.75 0.18 -2.64
N MET A 62 5.65 -0.19 -3.28
CA MET A 62 5.65 -1.15 -4.38
C MET A 62 6.45 -0.65 -5.60
N ARG A 63 6.37 0.63 -5.95
CA ARG A 63 7.02 1.16 -7.15
C ARG A 63 8.52 1.37 -6.98
N GLU A 64 8.95 1.84 -5.83
CA GLU A 64 10.34 2.26 -5.60
C GLU A 64 11.10 1.34 -4.63
N TYR A 65 10.45 0.32 -4.06
CA TYR A 65 11.02 -0.55 -3.02
C TYR A 65 11.73 0.22 -1.89
N ARG A 66 11.21 1.42 -1.58
CA ARG A 66 11.84 2.36 -0.65
C ARG A 66 11.74 1.80 0.78
N THR A 67 12.78 1.96 1.59
CA THR A 67 12.75 1.40 2.96
C THR A 67 11.63 2.00 3.79
N TYR A 68 11.05 1.20 4.71
CA TYR A 68 9.99 1.67 5.61
C TYR A 68 10.43 2.91 6.41
N PHE A 69 11.72 3.00 6.77
CA PHE A 69 12.29 4.19 7.39
C PHE A 69 12.10 5.46 6.54
N HIS A 70 12.48 5.45 5.26
CA HIS A 70 12.33 6.61 4.36
C HIS A 70 10.86 7.00 4.13
N ILE A 71 10.00 5.99 4.00
CA ILE A 71 8.56 6.18 3.86
C ILE A 71 8.00 6.81 5.15
N SER A 72 8.39 6.28 6.31
CA SER A 72 7.92 6.79 7.60
C SER A 72 8.26 8.28 7.80
N GLN A 73 9.45 8.70 7.39
CA GLN A 73 9.88 10.10 7.40
C GLN A 73 9.06 10.95 6.43
N SER A 74 8.83 10.47 5.21
CA SER A 74 8.07 11.19 4.17
C SER A 74 6.60 11.43 4.56
N TYR A 75 6.03 10.55 5.37
CA TYR A 75 4.63 10.62 5.81
C TYR A 75 4.44 11.04 7.27
N GLY A 76 5.52 11.26 8.03
CA GLY A 76 5.45 11.68 9.44
C GLY A 76 4.83 10.66 10.38
N ILE A 77 5.08 9.37 10.12
CA ILE A 77 4.63 8.22 10.92
C ILE A 77 5.83 7.43 11.46
N SER A 78 5.62 6.52 12.41
CA SER A 78 6.68 5.60 12.82
C SER A 78 6.85 4.47 11.80
N GLU A 79 8.04 3.89 11.73
CA GLU A 79 8.36 2.77 10.84
C GLU A 79 7.43 1.58 11.05
N SER A 80 7.18 1.20 12.31
CA SER A 80 6.24 0.12 12.62
C SER A 80 4.80 0.43 12.20
N SER A 81 4.39 1.70 12.21
CA SER A 81 3.08 2.10 11.68
C SER A 81 3.04 2.05 10.16
N ALA A 82 4.13 2.42 9.47
CA ALA A 82 4.24 2.29 8.01
C ALA A 82 4.12 0.82 7.59
N TYR A 83 4.90 -0.06 8.21
CA TYR A 83 4.83 -1.51 7.96
C TYR A 83 3.43 -2.08 8.17
N LYS A 84 2.80 -1.79 9.33
CA LYS A 84 1.44 -2.28 9.63
C LYS A 84 0.38 -1.73 8.66
N ALA A 85 0.57 -0.54 8.14
CA ALA A 85 -0.32 0.08 7.17
C ALA A 85 -0.19 -0.58 5.79
N VAL A 86 1.03 -0.74 5.28
CA VAL A 86 1.30 -1.42 4.00
C VAL A 86 0.81 -2.85 4.04
N LYS A 87 1.20 -3.62 5.06
CA LYS A 87 0.79 -5.01 5.21
C LYS A 87 -0.73 -5.18 5.26
N TRP A 88 -1.43 -4.29 5.97
CA TRP A 88 -2.89 -4.36 6.02
C TRP A 88 -3.55 -4.07 4.67
N ILE A 89 -2.98 -3.15 3.88
CA ILE A 89 -3.46 -2.87 2.53
C ILE A 89 -3.25 -4.09 1.63
N GLU A 90 -2.05 -4.68 1.65
CA GLU A 90 -1.74 -5.90 0.91
C GLU A 90 -2.71 -7.04 1.28
N ASP A 91 -2.83 -7.35 2.57
CA ASP A 91 -3.73 -8.40 3.07
C ASP A 91 -5.19 -8.18 2.69
N THR A 92 -5.63 -6.92 2.59
CA THR A 92 -7.00 -6.57 2.22
C THR A 92 -7.20 -6.69 0.72
N LEU A 93 -6.25 -6.22 -0.09
CA LEU A 93 -6.37 -6.27 -1.54
C LEU A 93 -6.17 -7.70 -2.10
N ILE A 94 -5.33 -8.53 -1.46
CA ILE A 94 -5.16 -9.96 -1.82
C ILE A 94 -6.48 -10.73 -1.72
N LYS A 95 -7.36 -10.34 -0.80
CA LYS A 95 -8.69 -10.96 -0.64
C LYS A 95 -9.68 -10.58 -1.74
N HIS A 96 -9.32 -9.63 -2.61
CA HIS A 96 -10.14 -9.14 -3.72
C HIS A 96 -9.33 -9.15 -5.04
N PRO A 97 -8.95 -10.34 -5.54
CA PRO A 97 -8.08 -10.49 -6.72
C PRO A 97 -8.75 -9.96 -8.00
N GLU A 98 -10.05 -10.18 -8.13
CA GLU A 98 -10.89 -9.87 -9.30
C GLU A 98 -10.93 -8.39 -9.73
N GLU A 99 -10.44 -7.46 -8.91
CA GLU A 99 -10.31 -6.04 -9.27
C GLU A 99 -8.85 -5.54 -9.40
N THR A 100 -7.87 -6.36 -9.01
CA THR A 100 -6.46 -5.94 -8.83
C THR A 100 -5.43 -6.83 -9.53
N ASP A 101 -5.90 -7.87 -10.22
CA ASP A 101 -5.13 -9.00 -10.78
C ASP A 101 -3.83 -8.65 -11.51
N LYS A 102 -3.77 -7.56 -12.30
CA LYS A 102 -2.56 -7.26 -13.08
C LYS A 102 -1.44 -6.58 -12.30
N ILE A 103 -1.78 -5.86 -11.22
CA ILE A 103 -0.79 -5.12 -10.42
C ILE A 103 -0.40 -5.93 -9.19
N ILE A 104 -1.29 -6.73 -8.61
CA ILE A 104 -0.96 -7.51 -7.42
C ILE A 104 -0.31 -8.85 -7.77
N ALA A 105 -0.71 -9.53 -8.85
CA ALA A 105 -0.14 -10.83 -9.21
C ALA A 105 1.35 -10.76 -9.61
N GLY A 106 1.79 -9.68 -10.27
CA GLY A 106 3.20 -9.45 -10.61
C GLY A 106 4.08 -9.09 -9.40
N TYR A 107 3.47 -8.59 -8.33
CA TYR A 107 4.16 -8.17 -7.11
C TYR A 107 4.17 -9.26 -6.02
N PHE A 108 3.10 -10.03 -5.87
CA PHE A 108 3.03 -11.16 -4.95
C PHE A 108 4.09 -12.22 -5.29
N THR A 109 4.26 -12.50 -6.58
CA THR A 109 5.32 -13.37 -7.10
C THR A 109 6.73 -12.84 -6.80
N MET A 110 6.96 -11.52 -6.87
CA MET A 110 8.26 -10.93 -6.55
C MET A 110 8.52 -10.83 -5.04
N HIS A 111 7.49 -10.55 -4.22
CA HIS A 111 7.62 -10.47 -2.77
C HIS A 111 7.84 -11.85 -2.13
N ASP A 112 7.18 -12.91 -2.62
CA ASP A 112 7.45 -14.29 -2.21
C ASP A 112 8.85 -14.76 -2.66
N PHE A 113 9.28 -14.35 -3.85
CA PHE A 113 10.66 -14.58 -4.33
C PHE A 113 11.71 -13.84 -3.49
N MET A 114 11.45 -12.58 -3.13
CA MET A 114 12.36 -11.78 -2.30
C MET A 114 12.36 -12.21 -0.83
N SER A 115 11.22 -12.68 -0.30
CA SER A 115 11.13 -13.22 1.05
C SER A 115 11.83 -14.58 1.18
N SER A 116 11.78 -15.44 0.14
CA SER A 116 12.52 -16.71 0.13
C SER A 116 14.03 -16.51 0.00
N THR A 117 14.46 -15.51 -0.77
CA THR A 117 15.89 -15.15 -0.92
C THR A 117 16.46 -14.42 0.30
N TYR A 118 15.64 -13.66 1.05
CA TYR A 118 16.06 -13.04 2.32
C TYR A 118 16.08 -14.02 3.50
N GLN A 119 15.19 -15.02 3.57
CA GLN A 119 15.27 -16.06 4.60
C GLN A 119 16.37 -17.11 4.34
N GLY A 120 16.85 -17.23 3.08
CA GLY A 120 17.96 -18.10 2.71
C GLY A 120 19.37 -17.55 3.00
N ASN A 121 19.52 -16.28 3.41
CA ASN A 121 20.83 -15.61 3.52
C ASN A 121 21.16 -15.04 4.91
N ILE A 122 20.45 -15.47 5.97
CA ILE A 122 20.78 -15.14 7.38
C ILE A 122 21.20 -16.39 8.18
N ILE A 123 21.58 -17.49 7.51
CA ILE A 123 22.31 -18.60 8.14
C ILE A 123 23.48 -19.00 7.23
N ARG A 124 24.46 -18.11 7.10
CA ARG A 124 25.86 -18.44 6.77
C ARG A 124 26.74 -17.19 6.87
N ILE A 125 27.02 -16.81 8.11
CA ILE A 125 28.29 -16.24 8.56
C ILE A 125 28.54 -16.75 9.98
#